data_AF-A0A5C8TYB2-F1
#
_entry.id   AF-A0A5C8TYB2-F1
#
_cell.length_a   1.000
_cell.length_b   1.000
_cell.length_c   1.000
_cell.angle_alpha   90.00
_cell.angle_beta   90.00
_cell.angle_gamma   90.00
#
_symmetry.space_group_name_H-M   'P 1'
#
loop_
_entity.id
_entity.type
_entity.pdbx_description
1 polymer ?
#
loop_
_entity_poly.entity_id
_entity_poly.type
_entity_poly.pdbx_seq_one_letter_code
_entity_poly.pdbx_strand_id
1 'polypeptide(L)'
;MRFSWIRRARRDADTWEPAEIPLDAMSEAYILDIFRSDGIVARSLAAAEPNALYPITDETADFGGPQTAIEAAVAQVGTIAGRGPATRAQVPVREA
;
A
#
# COMPACT_ATOMS: atom_id res chain seq x y z
N MET A 1 2.96 -9.56 10.44
CA MET A 1 3.93 -9.03 9.46
C MET A 1 3.74 -7.53 9.27
N ARG A 2 4.81 -6.74 9.08
CA ARG A 2 4.71 -5.32 8.65
C ARG A 2 5.20 -5.17 7.22
N PHE A 3 4.42 -4.46 6.42
CA PHE A 3 4.83 -3.98 5.10
C PHE A 3 5.31 -2.54 5.21
N SER A 4 6.36 -2.20 4.47
CA SER A 4 6.80 -0.83 4.29
C SER A 4 7.13 -0.61 2.81
N TRP A 5 6.98 0.63 2.37
CA TRP A 5 7.30 1.02 1.00
C TRP A 5 7.82 2.45 0.97
N ILE A 6 8.43 2.82 -0.15
CA ILE A 6 8.89 4.18 -0.39
C ILE A 6 7.69 4.99 -0.89
N ARG A 7 7.34 6.07 -0.19
CA ARG A 7 6.35 7.04 -0.67
C ARG A 7 6.81 7.65 -1.99
N ARG A 8 5.88 7.82 -2.95
CA ARG A 8 6.12 8.63 -4.15
C ARG A 8 5.31 9.93 -4.08
N ALA A 9 5.84 11.00 -4.65
CA ALA A 9 5.10 12.24 -4.81
C ALA A 9 3.96 12.03 -5.83
N ARG A 10 2.81 12.65 -5.55
CA ARG A 10 1.71 12.75 -6.51
C ARG A 10 2.01 13.98 -7.37
N ARG A 11 1.84 13.85 -8.69
CA ARG A 11 1.89 14.88 -9.77
C ARG A 11 2.29 16.30 -9.31
N ASP A 12 3.33 16.86 -9.96
CA ASP A 12 3.90 18.20 -9.74
C ASP A 12 4.99 18.32 -8.65
N ALA A 13 5.85 17.31 -8.51
CA ALA A 13 7.03 17.39 -7.65
C ALA A 13 8.22 18.19 -8.25
N ASP A 14 8.09 18.64 -9.51
CA ASP A 14 9.14 19.31 -10.28
C ASP A 14 8.79 20.77 -10.64
N THR A 15 7.82 21.38 -9.96
CA THR A 15 7.42 22.77 -10.22
C THR A 15 8.26 23.74 -9.39
N TRP A 16 9.17 24.47 -10.03
CA TRP A 16 9.96 25.58 -9.44
C TRP A 16 9.16 26.89 -9.28
N GLU A 17 7.84 26.85 -9.45
CA GLU A 17 6.97 28.03 -9.30
C GLU A 17 6.21 28.00 -7.96
N PRO A 18 5.98 29.17 -7.33
CA PRO A 18 5.13 29.30 -6.16
C PRO A 18 3.66 29.21 -6.59
N ALA A 19 3.22 28.03 -7.04
CA ALA A 19 1.81 27.74 -7.15
C ALA A 19 1.28 27.47 -5.74
N GLU A 20 0.27 28.22 -5.32
CA GLU A 20 -0.44 28.01 -4.06
C GLU A 20 -0.99 26.58 -4.05
N ILE A 21 -0.31 25.69 -3.32
CA ILE A 21 -0.69 24.29 -3.17
C ILE A 21 -2.05 24.28 -2.47
N PRO A 22 -3.12 23.71 -3.08
CA PRO A 22 -4.40 23.59 -2.41
C PRO A 22 -4.22 22.89 -1.06
N LEU A 23 -4.80 23.47 0.00
CA LEU A 23 -4.77 22.92 1.38
C LEU A 23 -5.26 21.45 1.48
N ASP A 24 -5.88 20.91 0.43
CA ASP A 24 -6.44 19.56 0.37
C ASP A 24 -5.39 18.45 0.08
N ALA A 25 -4.11 18.77 0.01
CA ALA A 25 -3.03 17.77 -0.13
C ALA A 25 -2.72 16.96 1.16
N MET A 26 -3.45 17.16 2.26
CA MET A 26 -2.92 16.91 3.61
C MET A 26 -3.14 15.52 4.24
N SER A 27 -3.65 14.51 3.56
CA SER A 27 -3.72 13.16 4.13
C SER A 27 -3.13 12.12 3.19
N GLU A 28 -1.96 11.59 3.57
CA GLU A 28 -1.41 10.40 2.93
C GLU A 28 -2.36 9.23 3.19
N ALA A 29 -2.92 8.68 2.10
CA ALA A 29 -3.75 7.50 2.17
C ALA A 29 -3.21 6.48 1.16
N TYR A 30 -3.16 5.23 1.58
CA TYR A 30 -2.73 4.10 0.76
C TYR A 30 -3.74 2.97 0.92
N ILE A 31 -3.87 2.16 -0.12
CA ILE A 31 -4.42 0.82 0.02
C ILE A 31 -3.34 -0.18 -0.37
N LEU A 32 -3.13 -1.15 0.51
CA LEU A 32 -2.34 -2.35 0.29
C LEU A 32 -3.28 -3.52 0.03
N ASP A 33 -3.28 -4.02 -1.20
CA ASP A 33 -3.97 -5.26 -1.57
C ASP A 33 -3.00 -6.44 -1.41
N ILE A 34 -3.48 -7.50 -0.77
CA ILE A 34 -2.77 -8.78 -0.57
C ILE A 34 -3.44 -9.82 -1.45
N PHE A 35 -2.63 -10.58 -2.20
CA PHE A 35 -3.13 -11.55 -3.19
C PHE A 35 -2.90 -12.99 -2.72
N ARG A 36 -3.86 -13.87 -3.04
CA ARG A 36 -3.66 -15.32 -2.97
C ARG A 36 -2.86 -15.79 -4.18
N SER A 37 -2.41 -17.05 -4.13
CA SER A 37 -1.64 -17.67 -5.22
C SER A 37 -2.39 -17.79 -6.55
N ASP A 38 -3.73 -17.73 -6.53
CA ASP A 38 -4.59 -17.67 -7.72
C ASP A 38 -4.68 -16.24 -8.33
N GLY A 39 -4.02 -15.26 -7.71
CA GLY A 39 -4.02 -13.86 -8.14
C GLY A 39 -5.27 -13.06 -7.71
N ILE A 40 -6.16 -13.64 -6.89
CA ILE A 40 -7.32 -12.95 -6.34
C ILE A 40 -6.91 -12.18 -5.08
N VAL A 41 -7.44 -10.96 -4.91
CA VAL A 41 -7.24 -10.18 -3.69
C VAL A 41 -7.85 -10.92 -2.50
N ALA A 42 -7.00 -11.36 -1.58
CA ALA A 42 -7.39 -11.93 -0.30
C ALA A 42 -7.94 -10.84 0.64
N ARG A 43 -7.25 -9.69 0.65
CA ARG A 43 -7.51 -8.61 1.59
C ARG A 43 -7.03 -7.27 1.04
N SER A 44 -7.74 -6.20 1.43
CA SER A 44 -7.31 -4.82 1.22
C SER A 44 -7.17 -4.13 2.57
N LEU A 45 -6.00 -3.52 2.82
CA LEU A 45 -5.69 -2.81 4.05
C LEU A 45 -5.52 -1.32 3.75
N ALA A 46 -6.23 -0.48 4.49
CA ALA A 46 -6.00 0.96 4.46
C ALA A 46 -4.81 1.34 5.34
N ALA A 47 -3.98 2.27 4.85
CA ALA A 47 -2.87 2.81 5.60
C ALA A 47 -2.80 4.34 5.45
N ALA A 48 -2.52 5.04 6.54
CA ALA A 48 -2.34 6.49 6.58
C ALA A 48 -0.85 6.91 6.51
N GLU A 49 0.04 5.92 6.46
CA GLU A 49 1.49 6.06 6.44
C GLU A 49 2.06 5.09 5.40
N PRO A 50 3.34 5.23 4.97
CA PRO A 50 3.96 4.30 4.02
C PRO A 50 4.34 2.94 4.65
N ASN A 51 3.50 2.45 5.56
CA ASN A 51 3.58 1.16 6.19
C ASN A 51 2.20 0.64 6.58
N ALA A 52 2.03 -0.68 6.62
CA ALA A 52 0.81 -1.34 7.07
C ALA A 52 1.14 -2.56 7.92
N LEU A 53 0.32 -2.79 8.95
CA LEU A 53 0.36 -4.03 9.73
C LEU A 53 -0.59 -5.05 9.09
N TYR A 54 -0.05 -6.23 8.76
CA TYR A 54 -0.81 -7.41 8.40
C TYR A 54 -0.72 -8.42 9.55
N PRO A 55 -1.75 -8.55 10.40
CA PRO A 55 -1.72 -9.43 11.57
C PRO A 55 -1.59 -10.92 11.19
N ILE A 56 -0.95 -11.71 12.06
CA ILE A 56 -0.82 -13.16 11.85
C ILE A 56 -2.18 -13.88 11.84
N THR A 57 -3.17 -13.33 12.54
CA THR A 57 -4.55 -13.83 12.52
C THR A 57 -5.18 -13.69 11.14
N ASP A 58 -4.93 -12.56 10.47
CA ASP A 58 -5.41 -12.31 9.12
C ASP A 58 -4.67 -13.20 8.12
N GLU A 59 -3.36 -13.35 8.29
CA GLU A 59 -2.55 -14.29 7.49
C GLU A 59 -3.06 -15.73 7.58
N THR A 60 -3.34 -16.20 8.80
CA THR A 60 -3.90 -17.54 9.02
C THR A 60 -5.30 -17.66 8.41
N ALA A 61 -6.13 -16.63 8.48
CA ALA A 61 -7.46 -16.65 7.88
C ALA A 61 -7.42 -16.65 6.35
N ASP A 62 -6.47 -15.93 5.76
CA ASP A 62 -6.38 -15.74 4.30
C ASP A 62 -5.66 -16.90 3.60
N PHE A 63 -4.68 -17.52 4.28
CA PHE A 63 -3.80 -18.55 3.71
C PHE A 63 -3.77 -19.89 4.47
N GLY A 64 -4.40 -19.99 5.65
CA GLY A 64 -4.40 -21.20 6.47
C GLY A 64 -3.11 -21.47 7.27
N GLY A 65 -2.12 -20.58 7.18
CA GLY A 65 -0.85 -20.71 7.88
C GLY A 65 0.18 -19.65 7.47
N PRO A 66 1.34 -19.60 8.15
CA PRO A 66 2.38 -18.62 7.87
C PRO A 66 2.95 -18.76 6.45
N GLN A 67 3.18 -17.63 5.80
CA GLN A 67 3.72 -17.56 4.44
C GLN A 67 5.20 -17.18 4.45
N THR A 68 5.95 -17.65 3.45
CA THR A 68 7.36 -17.27 3.24
C THR A 68 7.52 -16.10 2.27
N ALA A 69 6.50 -15.83 1.45
CA ALA A 69 6.41 -14.66 0.59
C ALA A 69 4.94 -14.28 0.40
N ILE A 70 4.68 -12.97 0.27
CA ILE A 70 3.35 -12.43 0.01
C ILE A 70 3.39 -11.61 -1.28
N GLU A 71 2.47 -11.88 -2.20
CA GLU A 71 2.23 -10.99 -3.32
C GLU A 71 1.30 -9.85 -2.87
N ALA A 72 1.75 -8.61 -3.06
CA ALA A 72 1.02 -7.43 -2.64
C ALA A 72 1.11 -6.31 -3.66
N ALA A 73 0.10 -5.43 -3.67
CA ALA A 73 0.10 -4.22 -4.48
C ALA A 73 -0.29 -3.03 -3.61
N VAL A 74 0.48 -1.94 -3.71
CA VAL A 74 0.20 -0.71 -2.99
C VAL A 74 -0.13 0.42 -3.94
N ALA A 75 -1.23 1.13 -3.68
CA ALA A 75 -1.63 2.32 -4.41
C ALA A 75 -1.86 3.48 -3.45
N GLN A 76 -1.38 4.67 -3.79
CA GLN A 76 -1.72 5.88 -3.07
C GLN A 76 -3.12 6.35 -3.48
N VAL A 77 -3.97 6.69 -2.51
CA VAL A 77 -5.33 7.18 -2.71
C VAL A 77 -5.34 8.70 -2.64
N GLY A 78 -6.05 9.36 -3.55
CA GLY A 78 -6.27 10.81 -3.52
C GLY A 78 -7.73 11.12 -3.27
N THR A 79 -8.00 12.29 -2.71
CA THR A 79 -9.36 12.76 -2.36
C THR A 79 -10.25 12.91 -3.60
N ILE A 80 -9.69 13.38 -4.71
CA ILE A 80 -10.43 13.67 -5.95
C ILE A 80 -10.50 12.44 -6.87
N ALA A 81 -9.34 11.87 -7.22
CA ALA A 81 -9.23 10.83 -8.24
C ALA A 81 -9.36 9.40 -7.68
N GLY A 82 -9.44 9.22 -6.36
CA GLY A 82 -9.44 7.92 -5.73
C GLY A 82 -8.09 7.20 -5.82
N ARG A 83 -8.11 5.87 -5.96
CA ARG A 83 -6.90 5.03 -6.03
C ARG A 83 -6.06 5.40 -7.27
N GLY A 84 -4.80 5.77 -7.04
CA GLY A 84 -3.81 5.99 -8.09
C GLY A 84 -3.19 4.69 -8.61
N PRO A 85 -2.14 4.80 -9.45
CA PRO A 85 -1.41 3.63 -9.94
C PRO A 85 -0.82 2.79 -8.81
N ALA A 86 -0.96 1.47 -8.93
CA ALA A 86 -0.42 0.52 -7.96
C ALA A 86 0.99 0.05 -8.34
N THR A 87 1.83 -0.16 -7.33
CA THR A 87 3.06 -0.94 -7.46
C THR A 87 2.81 -2.33 -6.90
N ARG A 88 2.87 -3.36 -7.75
CA ARG A 88 2.73 -4.77 -7.37
C ARG A 88 4.09 -5.44 -7.25
N ALA A 89 4.30 -6.22 -6.21
CA ALA A 89 5.54 -6.96 -5.96
C ALA A 89 5.29 -8.22 -5.12
N GLN A 90 6.12 -9.23 -5.33
CA GLN A 90 6.24 -10.36 -4.41
C GLN A 90 7.28 -10.01 -3.35
N VAL A 91 6.87 -9.98 -2.08
CA VAL A 91 7.69 -9.56 -0.95
C VAL A 91 8.02 -10.79 -0.09
N PRO A 92 9.30 -11.15 0.09
CA PRO A 92 9.68 -12.24 0.99
C PRO A 92 9.43 -11.84 2.45
N VAL A 93 8.90 -12.77 3.23
CA VAL A 93 8.76 -12.62 4.68
C VAL A 93 10.12 -12.92 5.32
N ARG A 94 10.64 -12.00 6.12
CA ARG A 94 11.89 -12.16 6.86
C ARG A 94 11.59 -12.34 8.33
N GLU A 95 12.29 -13.27 8.97
CA GLU A 95 12.31 -13.34 10.43
C GLU A 95 13.08 -12.13 11.00
N ALA A 96 12.68 -11.67 12.18
CA ALA A 96 13.24 -10.51 12.86
C ALA A 96 14.57 -10.83 13.55
#